data_AF-A0A7V0SD56-F1
#
_entry.id   AF-A0A7V0SD56-F1
#
_cell.length_a   1.000
_cell.length_b   1.000
_cell.length_c   1.000
_cell.angle_alpha   90.00
_cell.angle_beta   90.00
_cell.angle_gamma   90.00
#
_symmetry.space_group_name_H-M   'P 1'
#
loop_
_entity.id
_entity.type
_entity.pdbx_description
1 polymer ?
#
loop_
_entity_poly.entity_id
_entity_poly.type
_entity_poly.pdbx_seq_one_letter_code
_entity_poly.pdbx_strand_id
1 'polypeptide(L)'
;MIKLKNGHVVDYNKDIDVFLQTLADSIIRESLADAGTKTADDKNSDEEHFLKEVMDNCIFVVHQLFEIAKTNEQLAKFLTTGFLFNYTVLLYERFRKEFSGDEGADDKGPIH
;
A
#
# COMPACT_ATOMS: atom_id res chain seq x y z
N MET A 1 13.20 1.61 12.04
CA MET A 1 13.24 2.49 10.86
C MET A 1 13.31 1.63 9.61
N ILE A 2 12.55 1.98 8.58
CA ILE A 2 12.57 1.34 7.25
C ILE A 2 13.02 2.40 6.25
N LYS A 3 13.94 2.06 5.35
CA LYS A 3 14.37 2.95 4.26
C LYS A 3 13.66 2.58 2.97
N LEU A 4 13.32 3.56 2.14
CA LEU A 4 12.83 3.34 0.77
C LEU A 4 13.99 3.35 -0.24
N LYS A 5 13.74 2.89 -1.48
CA LYS A 5 14.76 2.74 -2.54
C LYS A 5 15.52 4.05 -2.82
N ASN A 6 14.85 5.18 -2.69
CA ASN A 6 15.42 6.51 -2.90
C ASN A 6 16.10 7.13 -1.67
N GLY A 7 16.17 6.40 -0.55
CA GLY A 7 16.83 6.84 0.68
C GLY A 7 15.93 7.54 1.70
N HIS A 8 14.64 7.76 1.40
CA HIS A 8 13.68 8.24 2.38
C HIS A 8 13.57 7.27 3.57
N VAL A 9 13.42 7.79 4.80
CA VAL A 9 13.40 6.99 6.02
C VAL A 9 12.06 7.13 6.72
N VAL A 10 11.39 6.00 6.96
CA VAL A 10 10.16 5.90 7.74
C VAL A 10 10.50 5.42 9.14
N ASP A 11 10.22 6.24 10.14
CA ASP A 11 10.43 5.91 11.54
C ASP A 11 9.40 4.91 12.06
N TYR A 12 9.83 4.05 12.98
CA TYR A 12 8.93 3.10 13.62
C TYR A 12 8.02 3.83 14.61
N ASN A 13 6.71 3.64 14.50
CA ASN A 13 5.73 4.11 15.47
C ASN A 13 5.18 2.90 16.27
N LYS A 14 4.93 3.09 17.57
CA LYS A 14 4.28 2.07 18.42
C LYS A 14 2.83 1.83 18.03
N ASP A 15 2.19 2.85 17.46
CA ASP A 15 0.93 2.70 16.76
C ASP A 15 1.21 2.07 15.38
N ILE A 16 0.88 0.79 15.27
CA ILE A 16 1.15 -0.02 14.07
C ILE A 16 0.32 0.46 12.89
N ASP A 17 -0.90 0.96 13.11
CA ASP A 17 -1.75 1.44 12.03
C ASP A 17 -1.19 2.73 11.43
N VAL A 18 -0.73 3.67 12.28
CA VAL A 18 -0.06 4.89 11.83
C VAL A 18 1.25 4.57 11.11
N PHE A 19 2.03 3.61 11.61
CA PHE A 19 3.26 3.18 10.96
C PHE A 19 2.99 2.60 9.56
N LEU A 20 2.01 1.70 9.45
CA LEU A 20 1.66 1.04 8.20
C LEU A 20 1.09 2.03 7.18
N GLN A 21 0.23 2.95 7.63
CA GLN A 21 -0.28 4.05 6.79
C GLN A 21 0.87 4.92 6.28
N THR A 22 1.75 5.38 7.16
CA THR A 22 2.90 6.22 6.78
C THR A 22 3.81 5.49 5.80
N LEU A 23 4.05 4.19 6.00
CA LEU A 23 4.86 3.38 5.10
C LEU A 23 4.21 3.23 3.72
N ALA A 24 2.91 2.93 3.67
CA ALA A 24 2.17 2.82 2.42
C ALA A 24 2.13 4.15 1.66
N ASP A 25 1.84 5.25 2.35
CA ASP A 25 1.85 6.60 1.80
C ASP A 25 3.22 6.97 1.24
N SER A 26 4.29 6.64 1.97
CA SER A 26 5.65 6.91 1.53
C SER A 26 6.01 6.07 0.29
N ILE A 27 5.63 4.79 0.24
CA ILE A 27 5.83 3.96 -0.96
C ILE A 27 5.12 4.59 -2.16
N ILE A 28 3.84 4.95 -2.03
CA ILE A 28 3.07 5.54 -3.12
C ILE A 28 3.67 6.87 -3.57
N ARG A 29 4.00 7.76 -2.62
CA ARG A 29 4.54 9.09 -2.90
C ARG A 29 5.89 9.03 -3.60
N GLU A 30 6.80 8.20 -3.10
CA GLU A 30 8.13 8.08 -3.69
C GLU A 30 8.07 7.34 -5.04
N SER A 31 7.21 6.33 -5.19
CA SER A 31 6.97 5.67 -6.49
C SER A 31 6.37 6.62 -7.52
N LEU A 32 5.47 7.54 -7.13
CA LEU A 32 4.94 8.58 -8.02
C LEU A 32 6.02 9.58 -8.45
N ALA A 33 6.89 9.99 -7.51
CA ALA A 33 8.00 10.90 -7.80
C ALA A 33 9.01 10.28 -8.79
N ASP A 34 9.33 9.00 -8.61
CA ASP A 34 10.26 8.28 -9.47
C ASP A 34 9.65 7.88 -10.83
N ALA A 35 8.33 7.63 -10.89
CA ALA A 35 7.63 7.39 -12.15
C ALA A 35 7.50 8.68 -12.98
N GLY A 36 7.13 9.80 -12.36
CA GLY A 36 6.93 11.09 -13.05
C GLY A 36 8.21 11.73 -13.60
N THR A 37 9.39 11.22 -13.24
CA THR A 37 10.68 11.68 -13.76
C THR A 37 11.15 10.94 -15.01
N LYS A 38 10.49 9.84 -15.41
CA LYS A 38 10.88 9.01 -16.57
C LYS A 38 9.78 9.00 -17.63
N THR A 39 10.03 9.76 -18.69
CA THR A 39 9.40 9.72 -20.03
C THR A 39 7.93 10.12 -20.16
N ALA A 40 7.69 11.16 -20.98
CA ALA A 40 6.39 11.76 -21.28
C ALA A 40 5.73 11.21 -22.57
N ASP A 41 5.97 9.95 -22.94
CA ASP A 41 5.66 9.47 -24.30
C ASP A 41 4.60 8.37 -24.43
N ASP A 42 4.01 7.83 -23.35
CA ASP A 42 2.80 6.99 -23.51
C ASP A 42 2.01 6.84 -22.20
N LYS A 43 0.73 7.21 -22.18
CA LYS A 43 -0.10 7.14 -20.95
C LYS A 43 -0.28 5.73 -20.40
N ASN A 44 -0.22 4.71 -21.27
CA ASN A 44 -0.22 3.31 -20.82
C ASN A 44 1.13 2.90 -20.21
N SER A 45 2.23 3.57 -20.57
CA SER A 45 3.54 3.32 -19.96
C SER A 45 3.64 3.92 -18.56
N ASP A 46 2.96 5.03 -18.28
CA ASP A 46 3.02 5.71 -16.98
C ASP A 46 2.45 4.85 -15.84
N GLU A 47 1.33 4.16 -16.07
CA GLU A 47 0.73 3.27 -15.08
C GLU A 47 1.61 2.03 -14.83
N GLU A 48 2.14 1.41 -15.90
CA GLU A 48 3.05 0.28 -15.78
C GLU A 48 4.35 0.67 -15.07
N HIS A 49 4.89 1.86 -15.35
CA HIS A 49 6.07 2.40 -14.68
C HIS A 49 5.82 2.67 -13.21
N PHE A 50 4.68 3.27 -12.87
CA PHE A 50 4.28 3.47 -11.48
C PHE A 50 4.15 2.16 -10.73
N LEU A 51 3.41 1.18 -11.27
CA LEU A 51 3.24 -0.14 -10.65
C LEU A 51 4.57 -0.86 -10.47
N LYS A 52 5.50 -0.72 -11.43
CA LYS A 52 6.86 -1.25 -11.31
C LYS A 52 7.64 -0.61 -10.17
N GLU A 53 7.61 0.72 -10.04
CA GLU A 53 8.31 1.39 -8.93
C GLU A 53 7.66 1.07 -7.58
N VAL A 54 6.34 0.90 -7.51
CA VAL A 54 5.65 0.39 -6.30
C VAL A 54 6.14 -1.01 -5.96
N MET A 55 6.21 -1.91 -6.94
CA MET A 55 6.69 -3.28 -6.74
C MET A 55 8.13 -3.29 -6.23
N ASP A 56 9.03 -2.51 -6.84
CA ASP A 56 10.43 -2.39 -6.41
C ASP A 56 10.54 -1.91 -4.95
N ASN A 57 9.78 -0.87 -4.58
CA ASN A 57 9.75 -0.36 -3.21
C ASN A 57 9.22 -1.41 -2.22
N CYS A 58 8.16 -2.15 -2.57
CA CYS A 58 7.64 -3.24 -1.76
C CYS A 58 8.67 -4.36 -1.56
N ILE A 59 9.36 -4.79 -2.62
CA ILE A 59 10.43 -5.80 -2.54
C ILE A 59 11.53 -5.33 -1.59
N PHE A 60 11.95 -4.07 -1.70
CA PHE A 60 12.99 -3.49 -0.86
C PHE A 60 12.58 -3.46 0.62
N VAL A 61 11.34 -3.08 0.92
CA VAL A 61 10.79 -3.12 2.28
C VAL A 61 10.77 -4.54 2.83
N VAL A 62 10.34 -5.53 2.05
CA VAL A 62 10.31 -6.93 2.47
C VAL A 62 11.71 -7.45 2.82
N HIS A 63 12.73 -7.10 2.04
CA HIS A 63 14.12 -7.44 2.38
C HIS A 63 14.54 -6.87 3.73
N GLN A 64 14.19 -5.62 4.03
CA GLN A 64 14.50 -5.02 5.33
C GLN A 64 13.74 -5.68 6.48
N LEU A 65 12.48 -6.07 6.26
CA LEU A 65 11.70 -6.83 7.25
C LEU A 65 12.34 -8.19 7.56
N PHE A 66 12.90 -8.88 6.57
CA PHE A 66 13.63 -10.12 6.80
C PHE A 66 14.95 -9.92 7.54
N GLU A 67 15.69 -8.84 7.27
CA GLU A 67 16.89 -8.52 8.06
C GLU A 67 16.53 -8.13 9.50
N ILE A 68 15.42 -7.41 9.71
CA ILE A 68 14.89 -7.14 11.04
C ILE A 68 14.50 -8.44 11.74
N ALA A 69 13.88 -9.41 11.04
CA ALA A 69 13.50 -10.69 11.61
C ALA A 69 14.68 -11.49 12.15
N LYS A 70 15.85 -11.39 11.51
CA LYS A 70 17.08 -12.04 11.97
C LYS A 70 17.63 -11.46 13.28
N THR A 71 17.34 -10.19 13.56
CA THR A 71 17.88 -9.46 14.73
C THR A 71 16.83 -9.27 15.83
N ASN A 72 15.55 -9.23 15.49
CA ASN A 72 14.43 -9.05 16.40
C ASN A 72 13.17 -9.77 15.86
N GLU A 73 13.08 -11.06 16.16
CA GLU A 73 11.98 -11.92 15.73
C GLU A 73 10.60 -11.45 16.22
N GLN A 74 10.52 -10.90 17.44
CA GLN A 74 9.26 -10.38 17.99
C GLN A 74 8.75 -9.19 17.19
N LEU A 75 9.63 -8.25 16.83
CA LEU A 75 9.27 -7.12 15.98
C LEU A 75 8.81 -7.59 14.60
N ALA A 76 9.49 -8.57 14.00
CA ALA A 76 9.07 -9.10 12.70
C ALA A 76 7.72 -9.82 12.74
N LYS A 77 7.46 -10.59 13.79
CA LYS A 77 6.14 -11.21 14.04
C LYS A 77 5.07 -10.14 14.17
N PHE A 78 5.32 -9.11 14.98
CA PHE A 78 4.40 -7.99 15.17
C PHE A 78 4.09 -7.26 13.86
N LEU A 79 5.13 -6.92 13.08
CA LEU A 79 4.97 -6.24 11.78
C LEU A 79 4.18 -7.11 10.80
N THR A 80 4.53 -8.39 10.66
CA THR A 80 3.82 -9.33 9.77
C THR A 80 2.35 -9.48 10.15
N THR A 81 2.06 -9.62 11.44
CA THR A 81 0.67 -9.66 11.95
C THR A 81 -0.06 -8.36 11.67
N GLY A 82 0.58 -7.20 11.89
CA GLY A 82 0.02 -5.89 11.58
C GLY A 82 -0.32 -5.73 10.10
N PHE A 83 0.59 -6.09 9.19
CA PHE A 83 0.35 -6.06 7.74
C PHE A 83 -0.87 -6.90 7.35
N LEU A 84 -0.93 -8.16 7.82
CA LEU A 84 -2.02 -9.07 7.49
C LEU A 84 -3.36 -8.56 8.04
N PHE A 85 -3.37 -8.07 9.27
CA PHE A 85 -4.56 -7.51 9.90
C PHE A 85 -5.08 -6.29 9.14
N ASN A 86 -4.21 -5.31 8.88
CA ASN A 86 -4.60 -4.06 8.22
C ASN A 86 -5.11 -4.33 6.78
N TYR A 87 -4.43 -5.21 6.03
CA TYR A 87 -4.92 -5.65 4.71
C TYR A 87 -6.29 -6.35 4.78
N THR A 88 -6.50 -7.20 5.80
CA THR A 88 -7.78 -7.87 6.00
C THR A 88 -8.90 -6.88 6.35
N VAL A 89 -8.61 -5.86 7.16
CA VAL A 89 -9.58 -4.79 7.49
C VAL A 89 -9.96 -3.99 6.25
N LEU A 90 -8.99 -3.60 5.42
CA LEU A 90 -9.25 -2.90 4.15
C LEU A 90 -10.14 -3.73 3.21
N LEU A 91 -9.85 -5.03 3.09
CA LEU A 91 -10.69 -5.94 2.31
C LEU A 91 -12.07 -6.11 2.92
N TYR A 92 -12.17 -6.19 4.25
CA TYR A 92 -13.44 -6.29 4.95
C TYR A 92 -14.34 -5.09 4.65
N GLU A 93 -13.81 -3.86 4.59
CA GLU A 93 -14.60 -2.69 4.19
C GLU A 93 -15.12 -2.79 2.77
N ARG A 94 -14.30 -3.29 1.83
CA ARG A 94 -14.71 -3.54 0.45
C ARG A 94 -15.82 -4.59 0.39
N PHE A 95 -15.62 -5.75 1.01
CA PHE A 95 -16.63 -6.82 1.05
C PHE A 95 -17.89 -6.36 1.78
N ARG A 96 -17.76 -5.62 2.89
CA ARG A 96 -18.91 -5.04 3.59
C ARG A 96 -19.70 -4.13 2.66
N LYS A 97 -19.07 -3.26 1.86
CA LYS A 97 -19.78 -2.43 0.87
C LYS A 97 -20.51 -3.27 -0.18
N GLU A 98 -19.88 -4.34 -0.68
CA GLU A 98 -20.49 -5.28 -1.63
C GLU A 98 -21.67 -6.07 -1.02
N PHE A 99 -21.58 -6.47 0.26
CA PHE A 99 -22.64 -7.18 1.00
C PHE A 99 -23.75 -6.28 1.54
N SER A 100 -23.47 -4.98 1.75
CA SER A 100 -24.46 -4.02 2.26
C SER A 100 -25.48 -3.59 1.20
N GLY A 101 -25.29 -3.98 -0.07
CA GLY A 101 -26.24 -3.72 -1.14
C GLY A 101 -26.67 -2.26 -1.20
N ASP A 102 -25.72 -1.32 -1.29
CA ASP A 102 -26.07 0.04 -1.72
C ASP A 102 -26.33 -0.01 -3.24
N GLU A 103 -27.41 -0.71 -3.60
CA GLU A 103 -28.19 -0.39 -4.78
C GLU A 103 -28.69 1.03 -4.56
N GLY A 104 -27.87 2.00 -4.99
CA GLY A 104 -28.35 3.35 -5.22
C GLY A 104 -29.62 3.24 -6.05
N ALA A 105 -30.73 3.65 -5.44
CA ALA A 105 -32.03 3.71 -6.06
C ALA A 105 -31.97 4.66 -7.27
N ASP A 106 -31.71 4.11 -8.45
CA ASP A 106 -32.08 4.76 -9.71
C ASP A 106 -33.57 4.50 -9.95
N ASP A 107 -34.36 5.39 -9.39
CA ASP A 107 -35.72 5.69 -9.82
C ASP A 107 -35.72 6.07 -11.31
N LYS A 108 -35.92 5.07 -12.18
CA LYS A 108 -36.52 5.27 -13.49
C LYS A 108 -37.67 4.29 -13.64
N GLY A 109 -38.88 4.85 -13.45
CA GLY A 109 -40.17 4.17 -13.48
C GLY A 109 -40.50 3.38 -14.76
N PRO A 110 -41.69 2.76 -14.79
CA PRO A 110 -42.04 1.78 -15.80
C PRO A 110 -42.14 2.42 -17.19
N ILE A 111 -41.44 1.83 -18.15
CA ILE A 111 -41.59 2.13 -19.57
C ILE A 111 -42.90 1.45 -20.03
N HIS A 112 -43.78 2.26 -20.61
CA HIS A 112 -45.04 1.85 -21.26
C HIS A 112 -44.84 0.89 -22.42
#